data_AF-A0A2M8E0H4-F1
#
_entry.id   AF-A0A2M8E0H4-F1
#
_cell.length_a   1.000
_cell.length_b   1.000
_cell.length_c   1.000
_cell.angle_alpha   90.00
_cell.angle_beta   90.00
_cell.angle_gamma   90.00
#
_symmetry.space_group_name_H-M   'P 1'
#
loop_
_entity.id
_entity.type
_entity.pdbx_description
1 polymer ?
#
loop_
_entity_poly.entity_id
_entity_poly.type
_entity_poly.pdbx_seq_one_letter_code
_entity_poly.pdbx_strand_id
1 'polypeptide(L)'
;MTAAALRVQYRAAKDQLLTALRNSGASTRGISSTLLALTKLADDALIQLWQRAGFDASFALLAVGGFGRREQFPFSDVDVLV
;
A
#
# COMPACT_ATOMS: atom_id res chain seq x y z
N MET A 1 7.05 -15.44 6.52
CA MET A 1 7.72 -14.14 6.74
C MET A 1 7.13 -13.48 7.99
N THR A 2 7.91 -12.84 8.87
CA THR A 2 7.42 -12.22 10.12
C THR A 2 6.81 -10.82 9.88
N ALA A 3 6.12 -10.22 10.86
CA ALA A 3 5.49 -8.90 10.67
C ALA A 3 6.56 -7.82 10.55
N ALA A 4 7.65 -7.97 11.31
CA ALA A 4 8.86 -7.17 11.16
C ALA A 4 9.49 -7.30 9.77
N ALA A 5 9.61 -8.52 9.24
CA ALA A 5 10.16 -8.74 7.90
C ALA A 5 9.27 -8.12 6.81
N LEU A 6 7.94 -8.25 6.91
CA LEU A 6 7.01 -7.63 5.99
C LEU A 6 7.10 -6.10 6.02
N ARG A 7 7.26 -5.50 7.20
CA ARG A 7 7.48 -4.05 7.34
C ARG A 7 8.77 -3.60 6.64
N VAL A 8 9.86 -4.36 6.77
CA VAL A 8 11.14 -4.05 6.10
C VAL A 8 10.97 -4.14 4.58
N GLN A 9 10.35 -5.21 4.07
CA GLN A 9 10.09 -5.37 2.64
C GLN A 9 9.20 -4.26 2.09
N TYR A 10 8.11 -3.94 2.79
CA TYR A 10 7.19 -2.87 2.40
C TYR A 10 7.91 -1.52 2.30
N ARG A 11 8.73 -1.17 3.29
CA ARG A 11 9.51 0.08 3.27
C ARG A 11 10.49 0.12 2.10
N ALA A 12 11.24 -0.95 1.86
CA ALA A 12 12.18 -1.03 0.75
C ALA A 12 11.48 -0.89 -0.61
N ALA A 13 10.36 -1.59 -0.82
CA ALA A 13 9.58 -1.50 -2.05
C ALA A 13 8.95 -0.10 -2.24
N LYS A 14 8.48 0.51 -1.15
CA LYS A 14 7.94 1.88 -1.17
C LYS A 14 9.02 2.88 -1.59
N ASP A 15 10.22 2.78 -1.02
CA ASP A 15 11.34 3.66 -1.36
C ASP A 15 11.76 3.53 -2.82
N GLN A 16 11.72 2.32 -3.39
CA GLN A 16 11.97 2.08 -4.82
C GLN A 16 10.94 2.80 -5.69
N LEU A 17 9.64 2.68 -5.38
CA LEU A 17 8.57 3.36 -6.11
C LEU A 17 8.70 4.89 -6.02
N LEU A 18 9.02 5.43 -4.85
CA LEU A 18 9.22 6.88 -4.67
C LEU A 18 10.46 7.39 -5.40
N THR A 19 11.52 6.59 -5.45
CA THR A 19 12.72 6.92 -6.23
C THR A 19 12.39 6.94 -7.73
N ALA A 20 11.64 5.94 -8.22
CA ALA A 20 11.19 5.91 -9.61
C ALA A 20 10.30 7.12 -9.95
N LEU A 21 9.40 7.53 -9.04
CA LEU A 21 8.57 8.72 -9.21
C LEU A 21 9.39 10.01 -9.33
N ARG A 22 10.42 10.17 -8.48
CA ARG A 22 11.32 11.34 -8.54
C ARG A 22 12.08 11.41 -9.87
N ASN A 23 12.39 10.26 -10.46
CA ASN A 23 13.20 10.17 -11.68
C ASN A 23 12.36 10.17 -12.97
N SER A 24 11.04 9.98 -12.91
CA SER A 24 10.17 9.83 -14.10
C SER A 24 9.69 11.15 -14.72
N GLY A 25 10.01 12.29 -14.10
CA GLY A 25 9.59 13.62 -14.54
C GLY A 25 8.09 13.90 -14.30
N ALA A 26 7.64 15.14 -14.54
CA ALA A 26 6.29 15.61 -14.22
C ALA A 26 5.21 15.18 -15.25
N SER A 27 5.23 13.94 -15.73
CA SER A 27 4.16 13.44 -16.60
C SER A 27 2.99 12.92 -15.77
N THR A 28 1.77 13.37 -16.09
CA THR A 28 0.56 12.94 -15.38
C THR A 28 0.41 11.42 -15.39
N ARG A 29 0.68 10.77 -16.54
CA ARG A 29 0.57 9.31 -16.68
C ARG A 29 1.57 8.55 -15.79
N GLY A 30 2.83 9.00 -15.71
CA GLY A 30 3.86 8.37 -14.88
C GLY A 30 3.63 8.57 -13.39
N ILE A 31 3.08 9.72 -13.01
CA ILE A 31 2.64 9.98 -11.63
C ILE A 31 1.48 9.04 -11.28
N SER A 32 0.43 8.98 -12.11
CA SER A 32 -0.74 8.12 -11.86
C SER A 32 -0.37 6.64 -11.76
N SER A 33 0.51 6.13 -12.61
CA SER A 33 0.94 4.73 -12.55
C SER A 33 1.71 4.41 -11.27
N THR A 34 2.53 5.35 -10.80
CA THR A 34 3.30 5.17 -9.56
C THR A 34 2.43 5.28 -8.31
N LEU A 35 1.45 6.19 -8.28
CA LEU A 35 0.46 6.28 -7.19
C LEU A 35 -0.38 5.00 -7.09
N LEU A 36 -0.77 4.42 -8.23
CA LEU A 36 -1.46 3.14 -8.27
C LEU A 36 -0.57 2.01 -7.72
N ALA A 37 0.71 1.97 -8.11
CA ALA A 37 1.65 0.98 -7.60
C ALA A 37 1.87 1.10 -6.08
N LEU A 38 1.94 2.32 -5.53
CA LEU A 38 2.02 2.56 -4.09
C LEU A 38 0.78 2.06 -3.35
N THR A 39 -0.41 2.34 -3.90
CA THR A 39 -1.69 1.85 -3.36
C THR A 39 -1.71 0.32 -3.34
N LYS A 40 -1.32 -0.32 -4.45
CA LYS A 40 -1.25 -1.79 -4.54
C LYS A 40 -0.24 -2.38 -3.55
N LEU A 41 0.91 -1.74 -3.36
CA LEU A 41 1.91 -2.20 -2.40
C LEU A 41 1.37 -2.19 -0.96
N ALA A 42 0.57 -1.19 -0.59
CA ALA A 42 -0.09 -1.14 0.71
C ALA A 42 -1.15 -2.25 0.87
N ASP A 43 -1.98 -2.44 -0.16
CA ASP A 43 -3.01 -3.50 -0.21
C ASP A 43 -2.40 -4.90 -0.04
N ASP A 44 -1.37 -5.22 -0.82
CA ASP A 44 -0.69 -6.52 -0.75
C ASP A 44 -0.02 -6.76 0.62
N ALA A 45 0.46 -5.70 1.29
CA ALA A 45 1.01 -5.81 2.64
C ALA A 45 -0.09 -6.01 3.70
N LEU A 46 -1.22 -5.32 3.59
CA LEU A 46 -2.36 -5.48 4.49
C LEU A 46 -2.98 -6.86 4.38
N ILE A 47 -3.16 -7.40 3.17
CA ILE A 47 -3.64 -8.76 2.95
C ILE A 47 -2.74 -9.78 3.64
N GLN A 48 -1.42 -9.64 3.51
CA GLN A 48 -0.47 -10.53 4.17
C GLN A 48 -0.51 -10.41 5.71
N LEU A 49 -0.71 -9.21 6.25
CA LEU A 49 -0.89 -9.02 7.69
C LEU A 49 -2.20 -9.66 8.16
N TRP A 50 -3.28 -9.47 7.42
CA TRP A 50 -4.61 -10.01 7.71
C TRP A 50 -4.60 -11.54 7.76
N GLN A 51 -4.10 -12.18 6.70
CA GLN A 51 -3.99 -13.64 6.60
C GLN A 51 -3.18 -14.23 7.76
N ARG A 52 -2.18 -13.50 8.25
CA ARG A 52 -1.32 -13.94 9.35
C ARG A 52 -1.91 -13.70 10.73
N ALA A 53 -2.82 -12.73 10.86
CA ALA A 53 -3.55 -12.53 12.09
C ALA A 53 -4.52 -13.70 12.38
N GLY A 54 -4.89 -14.46 11.34
CA GLY A 54 -5.65 -15.71 11.50
C GLY A 54 -7.13 -15.49 11.84
N PHE A 55 -7.70 -14.35 11.44
CA PHE A 55 -9.12 -14.08 11.59
C PHE A 55 -9.95 -15.07 10.75
N ASP A 56 -11.08 -15.52 11.30
CA ASP A 56 -12.03 -16.37 10.58
C ASP A 56 -12.92 -15.56 9.63
N ALA A 57 -13.83 -16.25 8.93
CA ALA A 57 -14.72 -15.65 7.92
C ALA A 57 -15.77 -14.70 8.50
N SER A 58 -15.88 -14.56 9.83
CA SER A 58 -16.78 -13.60 10.49
C SER A 58 -16.23 -12.18 10.49
N PHE A 59 -14.96 -12.01 10.13
CA PHE A 59 -14.29 -10.71 10.06
C PHE A 59 -13.96 -10.35 8.61
N ALA A 60 -13.99 -9.05 8.32
CA ALA A 60 -13.55 -8.51 7.04
C ALA A 60 -12.60 -7.34 7.28
N LEU A 61 -11.66 -7.15 6.35
CA LEU A 61 -10.82 -5.96 6.30
C LEU A 61 -11.27 -5.11 5.12
N LEU A 62 -11.73 -3.89 5.39
CA LEU A 62 -12.19 -2.98 4.36
C LEU A 62 -11.22 -1.81 4.21
N ALA A 63 -10.79 -1.57 2.98
CA ALA A 63 -10.11 -0.33 2.60
C ALA A 63 -11.14 0.81 2.59
N VAL A 64 -10.88 1.87 3.37
CA VAL A 64 -11.78 3.03 3.47
C VAL A 64 -11.02 4.32 3.14
N GLY A 65 -11.69 5.47 3.18
CA GLY A 65 -11.06 6.76 2.95
C GLY A 65 -10.42 6.89 1.56
N GLY A 66 -9.32 7.64 1.48
CA GLY A 66 -8.57 7.82 0.23
C GLY A 66 -7.92 6.52 -0.27
N PHE A 67 -7.58 5.60 0.64
CA PHE A 67 -7.05 4.28 0.29
C PHE A 67 -8.07 3.43 -0.47
N GLY A 68 -9.30 3.33 0.06
CA GLY A 68 -10.40 2.59 -0.58
C GLY A 68 -10.77 3.12 -1.97
N ARG A 69 -10.61 4.42 -2.22
CA ARG A 69 -10.84 5.04 -3.54
C ARG A 69 -9.64 4.97 -4.48
N ARG A 70 -8.49 4.46 -4.02
CA ARG A 70 -7.21 4.46 -4.76
C ARG A 70 -6.70 5.87 -5.11
N GLU A 71 -6.99 6.83 -4.23
CA GLU A 71 -6.58 8.24 -4.36
C GLU A 71 -5.46 8.58 -3.36
N GLN A 72 -4.71 7.57 -2.92
CA GLN A 72 -3.72 7.71 -1.86
C GLN A 72 -2.43 8.36 -2.37
N PHE A 73 -1.96 9.40 -1.66
CA PHE A 73 -0.67 10.05 -1.91
C PHE A 73 0.46 9.38 -1.10
N PRO A 74 1.73 9.53 -1.54
CA PRO A 74 2.90 8.83 -0.96
C PRO A 74 3.07 8.85 0.56
N PHE A 75 2.60 9.91 1.21
CA PHE A 75 2.77 10.16 2.64
C PHE A 75 1.44 10.21 3.39
N SER A 76 0.33 9.83 2.74
CA SER A 76 -0.97 9.69 3.42
C SER A 76 -1.01 8.45 4.28
N ASP A 77 -1.76 8.51 5.38
CA ASP A 77 -2.10 7.36 6.20
C ASP A 77 -3.04 6.39 5.47
N VAL A 78 -2.97 5.11 5.81
CA VAL A 78 -3.81 4.05 5.24
C VAL A 78 -4.98 3.79 6.19
N ASP A 79 -6.17 4.17 5.78
CA ASP A 79 -7.39 3.99 6.57
C ASP A 79 -8.02 2.63 6.27
N VAL A 80 -8.27 1.84 7.32
CA VAL A 80 -8.94 0.53 7.24
C VAL A 80 -10.02 0.39 8.32
N LEU A 81 -11.05 -0.41 8.03
CA LEU A 81 -12.09 -0.82 8.97
C LEU A 81 -12.08 -2.34 9.13
N VAL A 82 -12.33 -2.80 10.36
CA VAL A 82 -12.49 -4.22 10.72
C VAL A 82 -13.83 -4.42 11.39
#